data_AF-A0A501XY03-F1
#
_entry.id   AF-A0A501XY03-F1
#
_cell.length_a   1.000
_cell.length_b   1.000
_cell.length_c   1.000
_cell.angle_alpha   90.00
_cell.angle_beta   90.00
_cell.angle_gamma   90.00
#
_symmetry.space_group_name_H-M   'P 1'
#
loop_
_entity.id
_entity.type
_entity.pdbx_description
1 polymer ?
#
loop_
_entity_poly.entity_id
_entity_poly.type
_entity_poly.pdbx_seq_one_letter_code
_entity_poly.pdbx_strand_id
1 'polypeptide(L)'
;MELSPAEQFAHSTVRIECDMKGGGVGTGTGFFYSLDKNGDQHIPVIVTNKHVIEGATRGRFLLTLRNAEGGPDIGNSKSFELDNFQARWLPHPDNEVDLCVMPIAPLIREAEATNTQFYFITLDKELIPTEADLNDMLGLENILMVGYPNGLWDKANNLPIFRKGVLASDYKRDWNGKKEFLIDAACFPGSSGSPVLLFEIGNYQTRNALVMGSRIKLLGVLYAGPQHTVQGDVIVVPVATQQRAVAVAGIPNNLGIIIKAEQLLAFEGKLK
;
A
#
# COMPACT_ATOMS: atom_id res chain seq x y z
N MET A 1 12.80 -23.42 -1.98
CA MET A 1 11.81 -23.59 -0.90
C MET A 1 10.63 -22.71 -1.25
N GLU A 2 9.40 -23.19 -1.07
CA GLU A 2 8.22 -22.38 -1.35
C GLU A 2 8.08 -21.28 -0.29
N LEU A 3 7.78 -20.05 -0.72
CA LEU A 3 7.63 -18.92 0.19
C LEU A 3 6.37 -19.09 1.04
N SER A 4 6.47 -18.84 2.34
CA SER A 4 5.29 -18.71 3.21
C SER A 4 4.41 -17.54 2.75
N PRO A 5 3.11 -17.50 3.13
CA PRO A 5 2.24 -16.40 2.74
C PRO A 5 2.80 -15.02 3.12
N ALA A 6 3.40 -14.88 4.31
CA ALA A 6 4.00 -13.61 4.72
C ALA A 6 5.19 -13.19 3.84
N GLU A 7 6.06 -14.13 3.47
CA GLU A 7 7.16 -13.86 2.54
C GLU A 7 6.64 -13.51 1.14
N GLN A 8 5.56 -14.15 0.68
CA GLN A 8 4.91 -13.78 -0.57
C GLN A 8 4.41 -12.32 -0.53
N PHE A 9 3.76 -11.91 0.56
CA PHE A 9 3.30 -10.53 0.73
C PHE A 9 4.45 -9.51 0.76
N ALA A 10 5.63 -9.88 1.26
CA ALA A 10 6.80 -9.01 1.24
C ALA A 10 7.19 -8.62 -0.20
N HIS A 11 6.96 -9.52 -1.16
CA HIS A 11 7.21 -9.31 -2.59
C HIS A 11 5.97 -8.84 -3.37
N SER A 12 4.87 -8.57 -2.68
CA SER A 12 3.67 -7.96 -3.27
C SER A 12 3.68 -6.43 -3.20
N THR A 13 4.53 -5.84 -2.36
CA THR A 13 4.64 -4.38 -2.21
C THR A 13 5.90 -3.85 -2.88
N VAL A 14 5.84 -2.58 -3.28
CA VAL A 14 6.96 -1.85 -3.87
C VAL A 14 7.07 -0.46 -3.26
N ARG A 15 8.31 -0.02 -3.01
CA ARG A 15 8.59 1.33 -2.56
C ARG A 15 8.58 2.27 -3.77
N ILE A 16 7.83 3.36 -3.64
CA ILE A 16 7.75 4.41 -4.65
C ILE A 16 8.54 5.62 -4.14
N GLU A 17 9.50 6.10 -4.92
CA GLU A 17 10.11 7.41 -4.72
C GLU A 17 9.70 8.34 -5.85
N CYS A 18 9.43 9.60 -5.54
CA CYS A 18 8.98 10.61 -6.50
C CYS A 18 9.86 11.85 -6.40
N ASP A 19 10.32 12.37 -7.53
CA ASP A 19 10.85 13.72 -7.63
C ASP A 19 9.71 14.67 -8.00
N MET A 20 9.53 15.73 -7.21
CA MET A 20 8.46 16.72 -7.40
C MET A 20 8.95 17.91 -8.23
N LYS A 21 8.04 18.58 -8.94
CA LYS A 21 8.34 19.80 -9.74
C LYS A 21 9.09 20.91 -9.00
N GLY A 22 9.05 20.93 -7.66
CA GLY A 22 9.72 21.91 -6.80
C GLY A 22 11.05 21.45 -6.18
N GLY A 23 11.61 20.30 -6.59
CA GLY A 23 12.88 19.77 -6.07
C GLY A 23 12.77 18.98 -4.76
N GLY A 24 11.56 18.72 -4.28
CA GLY A 24 11.31 17.82 -3.15
C GLY A 24 11.28 16.35 -3.57
N VAL A 25 11.60 15.45 -2.64
CA VAL A 25 11.47 14.00 -2.82
C VAL A 25 10.31 13.50 -1.96
N GLY A 26 9.36 12.82 -2.58
CA GLY A 26 8.27 12.09 -1.92
C GLY A 26 8.55 10.60 -1.87
N THR A 27 8.00 9.93 -0.86
CA THR A 27 8.02 8.47 -0.76
C THR A 27 6.65 7.92 -0.40
N GLY A 28 6.27 6.81 -1.01
CA GLY A 28 5.04 6.10 -0.67
C GLY A 28 5.16 4.61 -0.90
N THR A 29 4.05 3.92 -0.68
CA THR A 29 3.92 2.48 -0.90
C THR A 29 3.04 2.25 -2.12
N GLY A 30 3.39 1.24 -2.92
CA GLY A 30 2.47 0.63 -3.85
C GLY A 30 2.46 -0.88 -3.66
N PHE A 31 1.53 -1.56 -4.33
CA PHE A 31 1.51 -3.01 -4.38
C PHE A 31 1.09 -3.52 -5.74
N PHE A 32 1.59 -4.69 -6.10
CA PHE A 32 1.28 -5.35 -7.35
C PHE A 32 -0.11 -5.98 -7.28
N TYR A 33 -0.92 -5.70 -8.29
CA TYR A 33 -2.28 -6.22 -8.44
C TYR A 33 -2.48 -6.74 -9.87
N SER A 34 -3.25 -7.80 -10.01
CA SER A 34 -3.58 -8.42 -11.29
C SER A 34 -5.00 -8.01 -11.67
N LEU A 35 -5.13 -7.18 -12.73
CA LEU A 35 -6.42 -6.81 -13.27
C LEU A 35 -6.86 -7.80 -14.35
N ASP A 36 -8.12 -8.17 -14.33
CA ASP A 36 -8.76 -8.96 -15.35
C ASP A 36 -9.10 -8.12 -16.57
N LYS A 37 -8.50 -8.50 -17.70
CA LYS A 37 -8.81 -7.91 -18.99
C LYS A 37 -10.07 -8.55 -19.58
N ASN A 38 -10.10 -9.89 -19.68
CA ASN A 38 -11.18 -10.66 -20.32
C ASN A 38 -11.28 -12.11 -19.76
N GLY A 39 -11.19 -12.28 -18.44
CA GLY A 39 -11.23 -13.61 -17.78
C GLY A 39 -9.91 -14.37 -17.84
N ASP A 40 -9.39 -14.67 -19.03
CA ASP A 40 -8.15 -15.47 -19.19
C ASP A 40 -6.88 -14.62 -19.35
N GLN A 41 -7.03 -13.31 -19.52
CA GLN A 41 -5.91 -12.38 -19.64
C GLN A 41 -5.87 -11.45 -18.44
N HIS A 42 -4.71 -11.40 -17.79
CA HIS A 42 -4.47 -10.50 -16.68
C HIS A 42 -3.42 -9.45 -17.03
N ILE A 43 -3.60 -8.22 -16.51
CA ILE A 43 -2.67 -7.12 -16.65
C ILE A 43 -2.11 -6.80 -15.26
N PRO A 44 -0.81 -7.07 -15.00
CA PRO A 44 -0.21 -6.67 -13.74
C PRO A 44 -0.03 -5.14 -13.70
N VAL A 45 -0.47 -4.56 -12.59
CA VAL A 45 -0.37 -3.13 -12.28
C VAL A 45 0.25 -2.92 -10.92
N ILE A 46 0.76 -1.72 -10.67
CA ILE A 46 0.99 -1.22 -9.31
C ILE A 46 -0.20 -0.36 -8.92
N VAL A 47 -0.75 -0.57 -7.73
CA VAL A 47 -1.79 0.23 -7.10
C VAL A 47 -1.15 1.15 -6.06
N THR A 48 -1.57 2.41 -6.01
CA THR A 48 -1.24 3.36 -4.92
C THR A 48 -2.29 4.47 -4.83
N ASN A 49 -2.09 5.45 -3.94
CA ASN A 49 -2.95 6.63 -3.85
C ASN A 49 -2.55 7.72 -4.86
N LYS A 50 -3.51 8.54 -5.30
CA LYS A 50 -3.24 9.65 -6.24
C LYS A 50 -2.27 10.65 -5.61
N HIS A 51 -2.44 10.98 -4.33
CA HIS A 51 -1.57 11.96 -3.65
C HIS A 51 -0.11 11.51 -3.54
N VAL A 52 0.19 10.20 -3.61
CA VAL A 52 1.58 9.70 -3.59
C VAL A 52 2.33 10.11 -4.85
N ILE A 53 1.62 10.24 -5.97
CA ILE A 53 2.19 10.49 -7.31
C ILE A 53 1.85 11.87 -7.86
N GLU A 54 1.03 12.64 -7.13
CA GLU A 54 0.60 13.97 -7.53
C GLU A 54 1.78 14.94 -7.60
N GLY A 55 1.93 15.65 -8.73
CA GLY A 55 3.01 16.60 -8.96
C GLY A 55 4.36 15.96 -9.28
N ALA A 56 4.47 14.63 -9.29
CA ALA A 56 5.71 13.92 -9.53
C ALA A 56 6.11 13.96 -11.03
N THR A 57 7.33 14.44 -11.30
CA THR A 57 7.91 14.48 -12.64
C THR A 57 8.62 13.19 -13.02
N ARG A 58 9.32 12.60 -12.07
CA ARG A 58 10.04 11.33 -12.20
C ARG A 58 9.71 10.46 -10.99
N GLY A 59 9.60 9.15 -11.21
CA GLY A 59 9.45 8.19 -10.13
C GLY A 59 10.40 7.03 -10.27
N ARG A 60 10.72 6.40 -9.13
CA ARG A 60 11.62 5.27 -9.02
C ARG A 60 10.96 4.14 -8.25
N PHE A 61 11.16 2.92 -8.74
CA PHE A 61 10.78 1.69 -8.07
C PHE A 61 12.04 0.87 -7.78
N LEU A 62 12.25 0.53 -6.50
CA LEU A 62 13.32 -0.37 -6.11
C LEU A 62 12.77 -1.81 -6.07
N LEU A 63 13.22 -2.64 -7.00
CA LEU A 63 12.69 -3.99 -7.21
C LEU A 63 13.76 -5.06 -6.99
N THR A 64 13.40 -6.09 -6.25
CA THR A 64 14.24 -7.28 -6.05
C THR A 64 14.34 -8.06 -7.35
N LEU A 65 15.54 -8.48 -7.72
CA LEU A 65 15.78 -9.24 -8.93
C LEU A 65 15.26 -10.68 -8.79
N ARG A 66 15.08 -11.35 -9.91
CA ARG A 66 14.68 -12.76 -9.97
C ARG A 66 15.93 -13.65 -10.09
N ASN A 67 16.01 -14.69 -9.25
CA ASN A 67 17.08 -15.68 -9.31
C ASN A 67 16.82 -16.74 -10.40
N ALA A 68 17.79 -17.64 -10.60
CA ALA A 68 17.72 -18.68 -11.62
C ALA A 68 16.59 -19.71 -11.36
N GLU A 69 16.20 -19.90 -10.10
CA GLU A 69 15.11 -20.77 -9.67
C GLU A 69 13.72 -20.11 -9.82
N GLY A 70 13.67 -18.86 -10.29
CA GLY A 70 12.44 -18.11 -10.50
C GLY A 70 11.89 -17.42 -9.25
N GLY A 71 12.59 -17.48 -8.12
CA GLY A 71 12.27 -16.80 -6.86
C GLY A 71 12.94 -15.42 -6.71
N PRO A 72 12.77 -14.76 -5.55
CA PRO A 72 13.44 -13.50 -5.26
C PRO A 72 14.93 -13.72 -4.99
N ASP A 73 15.77 -12.92 -5.64
CA ASP A 73 17.21 -12.84 -5.38
C ASP A 73 17.47 -11.84 -4.24
N ILE A 74 17.25 -12.28 -3.01
CA ILE A 74 17.37 -11.44 -1.81
C ILE A 74 18.78 -10.88 -1.69
N GLY A 75 18.89 -9.56 -1.51
CA GLY A 75 20.18 -8.85 -1.50
C GLY A 75 20.51 -8.18 -2.84
N ASN A 76 19.87 -8.63 -3.92
CA ASN A 76 20.07 -8.08 -5.27
C ASN A 76 18.81 -7.33 -5.71
N SER A 77 18.90 -6.00 -5.77
CA SER A 77 17.81 -5.14 -6.21
C SER A 77 18.29 -4.08 -7.20
N LYS A 78 17.36 -3.56 -8.00
CA LYS A 78 17.62 -2.52 -9.00
C LYS A 78 16.55 -1.45 -8.97
N SER A 79 16.97 -0.20 -9.15
CA SER A 79 16.07 0.93 -9.34
C SER A 79 15.67 1.06 -10.81
N PHE A 80 14.37 1.20 -11.05
CA PHE A 80 13.78 1.45 -12.37
C PHE A 80 13.15 2.84 -12.36
N GLU A 81 13.55 3.69 -13.31
CA GLU A 81 13.17 5.11 -13.32
C GLU A 81 12.24 5.44 -14.48
N LEU A 82 11.13 6.11 -14.18
CA LEU A 82 10.16 6.53 -15.18
C LEU A 82 9.94 8.05 -15.13
N ASP A 83 10.21 8.72 -16.25
CA ASP A 83 9.84 10.13 -16.47
C ASP A 83 8.35 10.30 -16.79
N ASN A 84 7.83 11.54 -16.71
CA ASN A 84 6.41 11.87 -16.85
C ASN A 84 5.55 11.06 -15.86
N PHE A 85 6.04 10.93 -14.63
CA PHE A 85 5.60 9.89 -13.71
C PHE A 85 4.10 9.93 -13.44
N GLN A 86 3.54 11.06 -13.01
CA GLN A 86 2.11 11.21 -12.73
C GLN A 86 1.23 10.79 -13.93
N ALA A 87 1.65 11.10 -15.17
CA ALA A 87 0.86 10.82 -16.37
C ALA A 87 0.81 9.33 -16.76
N ARG A 88 1.60 8.47 -16.10
CA ARG A 88 1.60 7.02 -16.33
C ARG A 88 0.52 6.30 -15.53
N TRP A 89 -0.08 6.98 -14.55
CA TRP A 89 -1.09 6.41 -13.67
C TRP A 89 -2.49 6.66 -14.23
N LEU A 90 -3.31 5.62 -14.26
CA LEU A 90 -4.74 5.71 -14.48
C LEU A 90 -5.42 6.02 -13.13
N PRO A 91 -5.99 7.22 -12.93
CA PRO A 91 -6.72 7.52 -11.70
C PRO A 91 -8.04 6.75 -11.64
N HIS A 92 -8.53 6.52 -10.42
CA HIS A 92 -9.87 5.98 -10.20
C HIS A 92 -10.93 6.85 -10.92
N PRO A 93 -11.96 6.24 -11.57
CA PRO A 93 -12.98 7.00 -12.31
C PRO A 93 -13.83 7.92 -11.42
N ASP A 94 -13.99 7.58 -10.14
CA ASP A 94 -14.49 8.50 -9.13
C ASP A 94 -13.34 9.38 -8.60
N ASN A 95 -13.49 10.69 -8.73
CA ASN A 95 -12.49 11.68 -8.31
C ASN A 95 -12.30 11.71 -6.78
N GLU A 96 -13.33 11.37 -6.01
CA GLU A 96 -13.28 11.37 -4.54
C GLU A 96 -12.52 10.18 -3.96
N VAL A 97 -12.32 9.13 -4.76
CA VAL A 97 -11.62 7.91 -4.34
C VAL A 97 -10.14 8.05 -4.66
N ASP A 98 -9.30 8.18 -3.64
CA ASP A 98 -7.86 8.42 -3.77
C ASP A 98 -7.06 7.16 -4.14
N LEU A 99 -7.40 6.54 -5.28
CA LEU A 99 -6.70 5.40 -5.86
C LEU A 99 -6.27 5.68 -7.30
N CYS A 100 -5.17 5.06 -7.71
CA CYS A 100 -4.73 4.99 -9.09
C CYS A 100 -3.93 3.73 -9.35
N VAL A 101 -3.82 3.33 -10.62
CA VAL A 101 -3.07 2.14 -11.05
C VAL A 101 -2.11 2.47 -12.18
N MET A 102 -0.97 1.80 -12.23
CA MET A 102 0.00 1.92 -13.32
C MET A 102 0.35 0.52 -13.86
N PRO A 103 0.13 0.23 -15.16
CA PRO A 103 0.64 -1.00 -15.79
C PRO A 103 2.16 -1.12 -15.65
N ILE A 104 2.64 -2.31 -15.29
CA ILE A 104 4.09 -2.53 -15.09
C ILE A 104 4.85 -2.88 -16.37
N ALA A 105 4.16 -2.98 -17.51
CA ALA A 105 4.80 -3.30 -18.80
C ALA A 105 5.99 -2.38 -19.17
N PRO A 106 5.99 -1.06 -18.88
CA PRO A 106 7.19 -0.24 -19.04
C PRO A 106 8.38 -0.68 -18.19
N LEU A 107 8.14 -1.09 -16.94
CA LEU A 107 9.19 -1.59 -16.03
C LEU A 107 9.76 -2.92 -16.52
N ILE A 108 8.89 -3.82 -16.99
CA ILE A 108 9.32 -5.11 -17.58
C ILE A 108 10.24 -4.87 -18.77
N ARG A 109 9.87 -3.96 -19.69
CA ARG A 109 10.71 -3.62 -20.85
C ARG A 109 12.05 -3.01 -20.45
N GLU A 110 12.08 -2.16 -19.42
CA GLU A 110 13.32 -1.58 -18.90
C GLU A 110 14.22 -2.66 -18.29
N ALA A 111 13.65 -3.62 -17.56
CA ALA A 111 14.36 -4.78 -17.05
C ALA A 111 14.97 -5.61 -18.18
N GLU A 112 14.18 -5.97 -19.19
CA GLU A 112 14.61 -6.71 -20.38
C GLU A 112 15.72 -5.99 -21.15
N ALA A 113 15.61 -4.67 -21.34
CA ALA A 113 16.62 -3.87 -22.02
C ALA A 113 17.99 -3.88 -21.31
N THR A 114 18.00 -4.22 -20.03
CA THR A 114 19.21 -4.33 -19.22
C THR A 114 19.59 -5.78 -18.89
N ASN A 115 18.97 -6.75 -19.58
CA ASN A 115 19.15 -8.19 -19.36
C ASN A 115 18.90 -8.63 -17.91
N THR A 116 17.96 -7.99 -17.22
CA THR A 116 17.53 -8.36 -15.87
C THR A 116 16.05 -8.72 -15.85
N GLN A 117 15.64 -9.46 -14.83
CA GLN A 117 14.23 -9.68 -14.50
C GLN A 117 14.03 -9.38 -13.02
N PHE A 118 12.90 -8.78 -12.66
CA PHE A 118 12.53 -8.57 -11.26
C PHE A 118 11.48 -9.58 -10.81
N TYR A 119 11.48 -9.84 -9.51
CA TYR A 119 10.54 -10.71 -8.84
C TYR A 119 9.43 -9.87 -8.20
N PHE A 120 8.19 -10.30 -8.38
CA PHE A 120 7.00 -9.70 -7.76
C PHE A 120 5.89 -10.74 -7.68
N ILE A 121 4.97 -10.54 -6.73
CA ILE A 121 3.75 -11.32 -6.58
C ILE A 121 2.56 -10.38 -6.65
N THR A 122 1.56 -10.72 -7.44
CA THR A 122 0.33 -9.92 -7.54
C THR A 122 -0.69 -10.38 -6.52
N LEU A 123 -1.40 -9.42 -5.94
CA LEU A 123 -2.73 -9.65 -5.39
C LEU A 123 -3.76 -9.64 -6.53
N ASP A 124 -4.96 -10.14 -6.29
CA ASP A 124 -6.01 -10.20 -7.30
C ASP A 124 -7.39 -10.00 -6.65
N LYS A 125 -8.44 -10.07 -7.46
CA LYS A 125 -9.83 -9.85 -7.02
C LYS A 125 -10.36 -11.01 -6.17
N GLU A 126 -9.78 -12.20 -6.27
CA GLU A 126 -10.13 -13.38 -5.49
C GLU A 126 -9.81 -13.19 -3.99
N LEU A 127 -8.85 -12.31 -3.69
CA LEU A 127 -8.55 -11.87 -2.34
C LEU A 127 -9.53 -10.83 -1.78
N ILE A 128 -10.41 -10.23 -2.58
CA ILE A 128 -11.42 -9.28 -2.08
C ILE A 128 -12.49 -10.07 -1.29
N PRO A 129 -12.92 -9.59 -0.10
CA PRO A 129 -13.98 -10.23 0.68
C PRO A 129 -15.26 -10.47 -0.12
N THR A 130 -15.72 -11.71 -0.14
CA THR A 130 -17.03 -12.11 -0.65
C THR A 130 -18.13 -11.85 0.38
N GLU A 131 -19.41 -11.91 -0.02
CA GLU A 131 -20.52 -11.83 0.94
C GLU A 131 -20.44 -12.90 2.04
N ALA A 132 -19.95 -14.11 1.71
CA ALA A 132 -19.73 -15.16 2.69
C ALA A 132 -18.65 -14.76 3.71
N ASP A 133 -17.51 -14.25 3.24
CA ASP A 133 -16.44 -13.73 4.11
C ASP A 133 -16.96 -12.62 5.03
N LEU A 134 -17.75 -11.70 4.47
CA LEU A 134 -18.36 -10.61 5.22
C LEU A 134 -19.32 -11.13 6.29
N ASN A 135 -20.16 -12.12 5.99
CA ASN A 135 -21.07 -12.70 6.96
C ASN A 135 -20.31 -13.32 8.14
N ASP A 136 -19.17 -13.96 7.88
CA ASP A 136 -18.34 -14.58 8.90
C ASP A 136 -17.52 -13.61 9.75
N MET A 137 -17.34 -12.36 9.31
CA MET A 137 -16.66 -11.34 10.12
C MET A 137 -17.41 -11.05 11.43
N LEU A 138 -16.63 -11.04 12.51
CA LEU A 138 -16.95 -10.73 13.90
C LEU A 138 -16.86 -9.23 14.20
N GLY A 139 -16.10 -8.47 13.40
CA GLY A 139 -16.04 -7.00 13.45
C GLY A 139 -14.81 -6.41 14.14
N LEU A 140 -14.05 -7.21 14.89
CA LEU A 140 -12.74 -6.84 15.45
C LEU A 140 -11.66 -7.77 14.89
N GLU A 141 -11.53 -7.79 13.56
CA GLU A 141 -10.59 -8.69 12.88
C GLU A 141 -9.15 -8.20 13.04
N ASN A 142 -8.21 -9.14 13.11
CA ASN A 142 -6.78 -8.83 13.04
C ASN A 142 -6.40 -8.46 11.61
N ILE A 143 -5.67 -7.36 11.47
CA ILE A 143 -5.15 -6.92 10.18
C ILE A 143 -3.63 -6.99 10.12
N LEU A 144 -3.13 -7.14 8.90
CA LEU A 144 -1.74 -6.99 8.52
C LEU A 144 -1.64 -5.90 7.46
N MET A 145 -0.76 -4.94 7.67
CA MET A 145 -0.43 -3.90 6.71
C MET A 145 1.05 -4.04 6.33
N VAL A 146 1.35 -3.91 5.05
CA VAL A 146 2.71 -4.06 4.52
C VAL A 146 3.06 -2.83 3.71
N GLY A 147 4.20 -2.20 3.99
CA GLY A 147 4.62 -1.02 3.24
C GLY A 147 5.90 -0.39 3.75
N TYR A 148 6.07 0.90 3.44
CA TYR A 148 7.32 1.64 3.62
C TYR A 148 7.14 2.89 4.49
N PRO A 149 6.73 2.74 5.77
CA PRO A 149 6.47 3.85 6.69
C PRO A 149 7.72 4.73 6.86
N ASN A 150 7.55 6.04 6.75
CA ASN A 150 8.57 7.08 6.75
C ASN A 150 9.68 6.83 5.73
N GLY A 151 9.37 6.12 4.65
CA GLY A 151 10.34 5.65 3.68
C GLY A 151 11.38 4.70 4.29
N LEU A 152 11.08 4.02 5.41
CA LEU A 152 11.94 3.00 6.02
C LEU A 152 11.71 1.64 5.34
N TRP A 153 12.79 0.90 5.16
CA TRP A 153 12.80 -0.45 4.61
C TRP A 153 14.13 -1.13 4.97
N ASP A 154 14.19 -2.45 4.82
CA ASP A 154 15.45 -3.16 4.84
C ASP A 154 16.20 -2.89 3.54
N LYS A 155 17.17 -1.97 3.58
CA LYS A 155 17.97 -1.58 2.42
C LYS A 155 18.81 -2.70 1.85
N ALA A 156 19.32 -3.59 2.71
CA ALA A 156 20.19 -4.66 2.28
C ALA A 156 19.39 -5.72 1.52
N ASN A 157 18.20 -6.06 2.02
CA ASN A 157 17.39 -7.15 1.45
C ASN A 157 16.24 -6.69 0.54
N ASN A 158 16.01 -5.38 0.44
CA ASN A 158 14.87 -4.75 -0.22
C ASN A 158 13.50 -5.28 0.26
N LEU A 159 13.32 -5.36 1.58
CA LEU A 159 12.09 -5.88 2.19
C LEU A 159 11.27 -4.77 2.87
N PRO A 160 9.92 -4.84 2.80
CA PRO A 160 9.02 -3.89 3.43
C PRO A 160 8.93 -4.09 4.94
N ILE A 161 8.23 -3.16 5.61
CA ILE A 161 7.91 -3.26 7.03
C ILE A 161 6.48 -3.77 7.18
N PHE A 162 6.33 -4.84 7.94
CA PHE A 162 5.05 -5.40 8.35
C PHE A 162 4.55 -4.71 9.62
N ARG A 163 3.26 -4.40 9.65
CA ARG A 163 2.56 -3.86 10.80
C ARG A 163 1.28 -4.65 11.06
N LYS A 164 1.02 -4.93 12.33
CA LYS A 164 -0.23 -5.55 12.77
C LYS A 164 -1.12 -4.51 13.45
N GLY A 165 -2.41 -4.77 13.40
CA GLY A 165 -3.42 -3.95 14.04
C GLY A 165 -4.76 -4.66 14.04
N VAL A 166 -5.83 -3.92 14.27
CA VAL A 166 -7.20 -4.42 14.24
C VAL A 166 -8.12 -3.49 13.44
N LEU A 167 -9.28 -3.99 13.04
CA LEU A 167 -10.37 -3.13 12.58
C LEU A 167 -10.81 -2.20 13.72
N ALA A 168 -10.87 -0.89 13.46
CA ALA A 168 -11.38 0.10 14.41
C ALA A 168 -12.83 0.53 14.10
N SER A 169 -13.37 0.12 12.95
CA SER A 169 -14.78 0.27 12.59
C SER A 169 -15.30 -0.99 11.89
N ASP A 170 -16.62 -1.14 11.85
CA ASP A 170 -17.29 -2.24 11.15
C ASP A 170 -17.04 -2.19 9.63
N TYR A 171 -16.23 -3.12 9.11
CA TYR A 171 -15.90 -3.23 7.68
C TYR A 171 -17.15 -3.38 6.79
N LYS A 172 -18.24 -3.94 7.31
CA LYS A 172 -19.48 -4.16 6.56
C LYS A 172 -20.22 -2.85 6.27
N ARG A 173 -19.85 -1.76 6.96
CA ARG A 173 -20.48 -0.45 6.83
C ARG A 173 -19.56 0.52 6.12
N ASP A 174 -20.15 1.46 5.40
CA ASP A 174 -19.44 2.53 4.71
C ASP A 174 -19.19 3.67 5.71
N TRP A 175 -17.92 3.91 6.04
CA TRP A 175 -17.53 4.94 7.00
C TRP A 175 -17.92 6.33 6.47
N ASN A 176 -18.78 7.03 7.22
CA ASN A 176 -19.34 8.32 6.81
C ASN A 176 -19.96 8.33 5.40
N GLY A 177 -20.54 7.20 4.97
CA GLY A 177 -21.16 7.06 3.65
C GLY A 177 -20.16 6.90 2.49
N LYS A 178 -18.85 6.84 2.77
CA LYS A 178 -17.80 6.55 1.79
C LYS A 178 -17.41 5.07 1.88
N LYS A 179 -16.92 4.51 0.78
CA LYS A 179 -16.40 3.13 0.69
C LYS A 179 -15.06 2.99 1.42
N GLU A 180 -15.10 3.27 2.72
CA GLU A 180 -13.98 3.41 3.62
C GLU A 180 -14.26 2.69 4.94
N PHE A 181 -13.20 2.42 5.71
CA PHE A 181 -13.27 1.94 7.09
C PHE A 181 -12.02 2.38 7.87
N LEU A 182 -12.07 2.26 9.19
CA LEU A 182 -10.97 2.58 10.09
C LEU A 182 -10.25 1.33 10.58
N ILE A 183 -8.94 1.47 10.77
CA ILE A 183 -8.08 0.52 11.48
C ILE A 183 -7.39 1.21 12.65
N ASP A 184 -7.08 0.44 13.68
CA ASP A 184 -6.12 0.80 14.72
C ASP A 184 -4.81 0.07 14.42
N ALA A 185 -3.87 0.82 13.86
CA ALA A 185 -2.53 0.38 13.53
C ALA A 185 -1.63 1.61 13.44
N ALA A 186 -0.37 1.46 13.79
CA ALA A 186 0.58 2.56 13.72
C ALA A 186 0.85 2.98 12.26
N CYS A 187 0.06 3.95 11.77
CA CYS A 187 0.09 4.51 10.43
C CYS A 187 0.96 5.77 10.42
N PHE A 188 2.07 5.74 9.69
CA PHE A 188 3.01 6.86 9.60
C PHE A 188 3.05 7.42 8.18
N PRO A 189 3.52 8.66 7.97
CA PRO A 189 3.78 9.19 6.64
C PRO A 189 4.54 8.19 5.76
N GLY A 190 4.25 8.07 4.47
CA GLY A 190 4.86 7.06 3.60
C GLY A 190 4.22 5.66 3.65
N SER A 191 3.34 5.38 4.62
CA SER A 191 2.47 4.19 4.59
C SER A 191 1.30 4.32 3.60
N SER A 192 1.02 5.52 3.06
CA SER A 192 0.02 5.69 2.00
C SER A 192 0.28 4.74 0.83
N GLY A 193 -0.78 4.06 0.39
CA GLY A 193 -0.78 3.06 -0.66
C GLY A 193 -0.47 1.65 -0.17
N SER A 194 -0.26 1.44 1.14
CA SER A 194 -0.07 0.11 1.70
C SER A 194 -1.35 -0.72 1.60
N PRO A 195 -1.28 -1.97 1.10
CA PRO A 195 -2.39 -2.90 1.21
C PRO A 195 -2.63 -3.27 2.68
N VAL A 196 -3.90 -3.36 3.06
CA VAL A 196 -4.36 -3.82 4.36
C VAL A 196 -5.11 -5.13 4.17
N LEU A 197 -4.65 -6.17 4.84
CA LEU A 197 -5.13 -7.53 4.72
C LEU A 197 -5.76 -7.97 6.03
N LEU A 198 -6.88 -8.68 5.98
CA LEU A 198 -7.21 -9.66 7.01
C LEU A 198 -6.22 -10.81 6.83
N PHE A 199 -5.49 -11.15 7.88
CA PHE A 199 -4.41 -12.13 7.80
C PHE A 199 -4.37 -13.03 9.03
N GLU A 200 -4.98 -14.20 8.88
CA GLU A 200 -5.06 -15.23 9.92
C GLU A 200 -4.53 -16.54 9.36
N ILE A 201 -3.52 -17.11 10.03
CA ILE A 201 -2.84 -18.32 9.57
C ILE A 201 -3.00 -19.41 10.64
N GLY A 202 -3.34 -20.62 10.21
CA GLY A 202 -3.45 -21.79 11.07
C GLY A 202 -4.84 -21.98 11.66
N ASN A 203 -5.46 -20.95 12.24
CA ASN A 203 -6.87 -20.97 12.63
C ASN A 203 -7.49 -19.56 12.63
N TYR A 204 -8.82 -19.51 12.51
CA TYR A 204 -9.59 -18.27 12.66
C TYR A 204 -10.99 -18.53 13.22
N GLN A 205 -11.59 -17.51 13.83
CA GLN A 205 -12.93 -17.59 14.39
C GLN A 205 -13.96 -17.02 13.41
N THR A 206 -15.03 -17.77 13.18
CA THR A 206 -16.24 -17.30 12.49
C THR A 206 -17.35 -17.06 13.50
N ARG A 207 -18.50 -16.55 13.05
CA ARG A 207 -19.69 -16.40 13.91
C ARG A 207 -20.15 -17.70 14.57
N ASN A 208 -19.92 -18.84 13.91
CA ASN A 208 -20.53 -20.11 14.30
C ASN A 208 -19.51 -21.14 14.81
N ALA A 209 -18.22 -20.99 14.48
CA ALA A 209 -17.21 -21.99 14.78
C ALA A 209 -15.78 -21.43 14.77
N LEU A 210 -14.88 -22.17 15.41
CA LEU A 210 -13.44 -22.08 15.17
C LEU A 210 -13.09 -22.91 13.94
N VAL A 211 -12.42 -22.32 12.95
CA VAL A 211 -12.01 -22.98 11.71
C VAL A 211 -10.51 -23.21 11.73
N MET A 212 -10.10 -24.45 11.44
CA MET A 212 -8.70 -24.78 11.19
C MET A 212 -8.36 -24.48 9.74
N GLY A 213 -7.38 -23.59 9.52
CA GLY A 213 -7.03 -23.10 8.20
C GLY A 213 -6.56 -21.66 8.23
N SER A 214 -6.37 -21.08 7.06
CA SER A 214 -5.94 -19.69 6.91
C SER A 214 -7.04 -18.88 6.24
N ARG A 215 -7.22 -17.63 6.69
CA ARG A 215 -8.11 -16.65 6.08
C ARG A 215 -7.28 -15.43 5.74
N ILE A 216 -7.12 -15.18 4.44
CA ILE A 216 -6.37 -14.03 3.94
C ILE A 216 -7.26 -13.29 2.94
N LYS A 217 -7.52 -12.01 3.21
CA LYS A 217 -8.36 -11.17 2.35
C LYS A 217 -7.81 -9.75 2.28
N LEU A 218 -7.77 -9.18 1.07
CA LEU A 218 -7.43 -7.77 0.85
C LEU A 218 -8.62 -6.91 1.24
N LEU A 219 -8.51 -6.23 2.38
CA LEU A 219 -9.58 -5.38 2.90
C LEU A 219 -9.60 -4.01 2.21
N GLY A 220 -8.43 -3.48 1.87
CA GLY A 220 -8.33 -2.19 1.22
C GLY A 220 -6.92 -1.61 1.16
N VAL A 221 -6.85 -0.30 0.90
CA VAL A 221 -5.61 0.46 0.74
C VAL A 221 -5.60 1.65 1.69
N LEU A 222 -4.55 1.79 2.51
CA LEU A 222 -4.39 2.93 3.41
C LEU A 222 -4.17 4.21 2.59
N TYR A 223 -4.98 5.25 2.80
CA TYR A 223 -4.82 6.53 2.09
C TYR A 223 -4.64 7.74 3.03
N ALA A 224 -5.21 7.69 4.23
CA ALA A 224 -5.10 8.78 5.20
C ALA A 224 -5.02 8.23 6.62
N GLY A 225 -4.49 9.03 7.54
CA GLY A 225 -4.58 8.80 8.98
C GLY A 225 -4.91 10.13 9.65
N PRO A 226 -5.84 10.19 10.62
CA PRO A 226 -6.11 11.43 11.33
C PRO A 226 -4.86 11.84 12.11
N GLN A 227 -4.30 13.01 11.82
CA GLN A 227 -3.22 13.57 12.62
C GLN A 227 -3.81 14.51 13.66
N HIS A 228 -3.63 14.20 14.95
CA HIS A 228 -3.82 15.22 15.98
C HIS A 228 -2.60 16.14 15.97
N THR A 229 -2.75 17.30 15.34
CA THR A 229 -1.87 18.45 15.61
C THR A 229 -2.24 19.02 16.98
N VAL A 230 -1.34 18.87 17.95
CA VAL A 230 -1.46 19.61 19.22
C VAL A 230 -1.16 21.07 18.91
N GLN A 231 -2.19 21.91 18.92
CA GLN A 231 -2.07 23.36 18.76
C GLN A 231 -1.57 23.95 20.08
N GLY A 232 -0.26 24.19 20.19
CA GLY A 232 0.32 25.01 21.25
C GLY A 232 0.47 26.44 20.74
N ASP A 233 -0.05 27.42 21.47
CA ASP A 233 0.13 28.83 21.13
C ASP A 233 1.62 29.21 21.07
N VAL A 234 2.00 29.99 20.06
CA VAL A 234 3.33 30.60 19.98
C VAL A 234 3.39 31.74 20.98
N ILE A 235 3.84 31.46 22.20
CA ILE A 235 4.20 32.53 23.13
C ILE A 235 5.63 32.93 22.82
N VAL A 236 5.79 34.05 22.12
CA VAL A 236 7.09 34.73 22.05
C VAL A 236 7.38 35.23 23.46
N VAL A 237 8.21 34.51 24.22
CA VAL A 237 8.77 35.02 25.47
C VAL A 237 9.95 35.90 25.07
N PRO A 238 9.89 37.23 25.28
CA PRO A 238 11.03 38.09 24.98
C PRO A 238 12.11 37.86 26.04
N VAL A 239 12.97 36.88 25.79
CA VAL A 239 14.25 36.75 26.48
C VAL A 239 15.31 37.24 25.50
N ALA A 240 16.11 38.21 25.93
CA ALA A 240 17.09 38.89 25.11
C ALA A 240 17.89 37.92 24.20
N THR A 241 17.92 38.24 22.90
CA THR A 241 18.93 37.85 21.91
C THR A 241 18.99 36.42 21.33
N GLN A 242 17.97 35.55 21.41
CA GLN A 242 17.91 34.37 20.52
C GLN A 242 16.50 34.03 20.04
N GLN A 243 16.24 34.21 18.74
CA GLN A 243 15.09 33.57 18.08
C GLN A 243 15.35 32.06 18.02
N ARG A 244 14.70 31.28 18.90
CA ARG A 244 14.66 29.81 18.80
C ARG A 244 13.35 29.38 18.17
N ALA A 245 13.43 28.78 16.99
CA ALA A 245 12.32 27.99 16.44
C ALA A 245 12.17 26.71 17.28
N VAL A 246 10.97 26.44 17.79
CA VAL A 246 10.65 25.19 18.51
C VAL A 246 9.91 24.27 17.56
N ALA A 247 10.31 22.99 17.52
CA ALA A 247 9.73 21.98 16.66
C ALA A 247 8.29 21.63 17.10
N VAL A 248 7.35 21.66 16.15
CA VAL A 248 5.99 21.15 16.33
C VAL A 248 6.01 19.65 16.07
N ALA A 249 5.60 18.85 17.05
CA ALA A 249 5.44 17.40 16.89
C ALA A 249 3.94 17.07 16.91
N GLY A 250 3.43 16.48 15.83
CA GLY A 250 2.13 15.81 15.83
C GLY A 250 2.26 14.45 16.50
N ILE A 251 1.31 14.11 17.37
CA ILE A 251 1.24 12.76 17.95
C ILE A 251 0.25 11.97 17.08
N PRO A 252 0.71 10.91 16.37
CA PRO A 252 -0.21 10.04 15.64
C PRO A 252 -1.16 9.37 16.63
N ASN A 253 -2.44 9.30 16.31
CA ASN A 253 -3.43 8.58 17.11
C ASN A 253 -3.55 7.10 16.71
N ASN A 254 -2.61 6.60 15.89
CA ASN A 254 -2.58 5.23 15.34
C ASN A 254 -3.86 4.79 14.62
N LEU A 255 -4.66 5.73 14.11
CA LEU A 255 -5.79 5.41 13.24
C LEU A 255 -5.41 5.54 11.78
N GLY A 256 -5.88 4.58 10.97
CA GLY A 256 -5.78 4.60 9.52
C GLY A 256 -7.16 4.59 8.88
N ILE A 257 -7.36 5.43 7.88
CA ILE A 257 -8.54 5.42 7.00
C ILE A 257 -8.18 4.65 5.74
N ILE A 258 -8.94 3.60 5.48
CA ILE A 258 -8.67 2.63 4.43
C ILE A 258 -9.77 2.72 3.37
N ILE A 259 -9.40 2.82 2.10
CA ILE A 259 -10.32 2.69 0.96
C ILE A 259 -10.60 1.21 0.77
N LYS A 260 -11.87 0.79 0.76
CA LYS A 260 -12.25 -0.62 0.60
C LYS A 260 -11.74 -1.20 -0.71
N ALA A 261 -11.26 -2.44 -0.67
CA ALA A 261 -10.68 -3.13 -1.82
C ALA A 261 -11.64 -3.29 -3.00
N GLU A 262 -12.96 -3.30 -2.78
CA GLU A 262 -13.95 -3.31 -3.85
C GLU A 262 -13.80 -2.12 -4.82
N GLN A 263 -13.19 -1.01 -4.40
CA GLN A 263 -12.89 0.11 -5.29
C GLN A 263 -11.86 -0.23 -6.38
N LEU A 264 -11.05 -1.29 -6.19
CA LEU A 264 -10.11 -1.75 -7.21
C LEU A 264 -10.84 -2.33 -8.44
N LEU A 265 -12.06 -2.85 -8.25
CA LEU A 265 -12.88 -3.40 -9.32
C LEU A 265 -13.25 -2.35 -10.39
N ALA A 266 -13.17 -1.05 -10.05
CA ALA A 266 -13.42 0.03 -11.01
C ALA A 266 -12.36 0.13 -12.13
N PHE A 267 -11.18 -0.48 -11.93
CA PHE A 267 -10.11 -0.54 -12.91
C PHE A 267 -10.22 -1.73 -13.88
N GLU A 268 -11.09 -2.70 -13.58
CA GLU A 268 -11.27 -3.89 -14.40
C GLU A 268 -11.76 -3.53 -15.82
N GLY A 269 -11.15 -4.15 -16.82
CA GLY A 269 -11.43 -3.86 -18.24
C GLY A 269 -11.09 -2.44 -18.72
N LYS A 270 -10.45 -1.59 -17.90
CA LYS A 270 -10.08 -0.21 -18.30
C LYS A 270 -8.78 -0.14 -19.10
N LEU A 271 -7.88 -1.09 -18.89
CA LEU A 271 -6.58 -1.15 -19.55
C LEU A 271 -6.62 -2.14 -20.73
N LYS A 272 -5.93 -1.81 -21.81
CA LYS A 272 -5.89 -2.59 -23.06
C LYS A 272 -4.50 -3.09 -23.37
#